data_AF-A0A183J976-F1
#
_entry.id   AF-A0A183J976-F1
#
_cell.length_a   1.000
_cell.length_b   1.000
_cell.length_c   1.000
_cell.angle_alpha   90.00
_cell.angle_beta   90.00
_cell.angle_gamma   90.00
#
_symmetry.space_group_name_H-M   'P 1'
#
loop_
_entity.id
_entity.type
_entity.pdbx_description
1 polymer ?
#
loop_
_entity_poly.entity_id
_entity_poly.type
_entity_poly.pdbx_seq_one_letter_code
_entity_poly.pdbx_strand_id
1 'polypeptide(L)'
;CSGCHWFRYCDKSCQRAGWCDHKLECERLRQSFPHLPLTDVLFLGRVIDKLNFMQQHGHTRQYQAQREFADLMSHEDEVRADDAKMNQFDAMYDKAQRFLTCHMPSKEQFFTIFCKTCINSHTIHSNSGAEIGMALDLGK
;
A
#
# COMPACT_ATOMS: atom_id res chain seq x y z
N CYS A 1 0.62 -16.15 9.72
CA CYS A 1 2.06 -16.12 9.43
C CYS A 1 2.81 -16.37 10.74
N SER A 2 3.71 -17.35 10.79
CA SER A 2 4.54 -17.61 11.98
C SER A 2 5.69 -16.62 12.16
N GLY A 3 6.05 -15.85 11.13
CA GLY A 3 7.14 -14.87 11.21
C GLY A 3 6.73 -13.58 11.94
N CYS A 4 5.61 -12.97 11.53
CA CYS A 4 5.13 -11.72 12.13
C CYS A 4 4.05 -11.91 13.19
N HIS A 5 3.47 -13.11 13.32
CA HIS A 5 2.33 -13.44 14.19
C HIS A 5 1.05 -12.58 14.03
N TRP A 6 1.04 -11.65 13.08
CA TRP A 6 -0.08 -10.74 12.84
C TRP A 6 -0.97 -11.22 11.68
N PHE A 7 -0.38 -11.43 10.50
CA PHE A 7 -1.15 -11.77 9.29
C PHE A 7 -1.78 -13.17 9.39
N ARG A 8 -3.06 -13.29 9.01
CA ARG A 8 -3.83 -14.54 9.08
C ARG A 8 -4.19 -15.05 7.68
N TYR A 9 -4.32 -16.36 7.57
CA TYR A 9 -4.68 -17.05 6.34
C TYR A 9 -5.72 -18.12 6.67
N CYS A 10 -6.60 -18.43 5.73
CA CYS A 10 -7.56 -19.53 5.88
C CYS A 10 -6.83 -20.88 6.03
N ASP A 11 -5.76 -21.08 5.26
CA ASP A 11 -4.98 -22.33 5.25
C ASP A 11 -3.54 -22.12 4.72
N LYS A 12 -2.79 -23.23 4.61
CA LYS A 12 -1.42 -23.25 4.09
C LYS A 12 -1.34 -22.95 2.58
N SER A 13 -2.41 -23.15 1.80
CA SER A 13 -2.45 -22.78 0.38
C SER A 13 -2.47 -21.27 0.23
N CYS A 14 -3.38 -20.59 0.92
CA CYS A 14 -3.48 -19.13 0.94
C CYS A 14 -2.20 -18.49 1.48
N GLN A 15 -1.58 -19.09 2.52
CA GLN A 15 -0.28 -18.61 3.02
C GLN A 15 0.81 -18.68 1.95
N ARG A 16 0.89 -19.76 1.18
CA ARG A 16 1.90 -19.92 0.11
C ARG A 16 1.63 -18.96 -1.05
N ALA A 17 0.36 -18.82 -1.46
CA ALA A 17 -0.03 -17.92 -2.53
C ALA A 17 0.27 -16.45 -2.20
N GLY A 18 -0.03 -16.00 -0.97
CA GLY A 18 0.22 -14.63 -0.53
C GLY A 18 1.66 -14.31 -0.17
N TRP A 19 2.56 -15.30 -0.14
CA TRP A 19 3.93 -15.10 0.37
C TRP A 19 4.74 -14.12 -0.47
N CYS A 20 4.55 -14.09 -1.79
CA CYS A 20 5.31 -13.20 -2.67
C CYS A 20 5.09 -11.72 -2.34
N ASP A 21 3.86 -11.34 -1.97
CA ASP A 21 3.51 -9.98 -1.56
C ASP A 21 3.79 -9.76 -0.06
N HIS A 22 3.54 -10.76 0.79
CA HIS A 22 3.71 -10.62 2.23
C HIS A 22 5.18 -10.63 2.70
N LYS A 23 6.11 -11.22 1.93
CA LYS A 23 7.50 -11.44 2.39
C LYS A 23 8.19 -10.17 2.89
N LEU A 24 8.12 -9.08 2.14
CA LEU A 24 8.73 -7.78 2.51
C LEU A 24 8.00 -7.15 3.70
N GLU A 25 6.67 -7.20 3.70
CA GLU A 25 5.83 -6.69 4.77
C GLU A 25 6.03 -7.45 6.10
N CYS A 26 6.28 -8.75 6.04
CA CYS A 26 6.38 -9.64 7.21
C CYS A 26 7.48 -9.20 8.18
N GLU A 27 8.64 -8.80 7.66
CA GLU A 27 9.75 -8.36 8.51
C GLU A 27 9.41 -7.04 9.20
N ARG A 28 8.85 -6.07 8.46
CA ARG A 28 8.45 -4.76 9.02
C ARG A 28 7.38 -4.92 10.09
N LEU A 29 6.36 -5.75 9.85
CA LEU A 29 5.32 -6.07 10.83
C LEU A 29 5.88 -6.69 12.12
N ARG A 30 6.87 -7.58 11.99
CA ARG A 30 7.53 -8.19 13.15
C ARG A 30 8.28 -7.14 13.98
N GLN A 31 8.96 -6.21 13.33
CA GLN A 31 9.70 -5.13 14.00
C GLN A 31 8.78 -4.07 14.62
N SER A 32 7.60 -3.85 14.04
CA SER A 32 6.62 -2.89 14.58
C SER A 32 5.86 -3.40 15.80
N PHE A 33 5.90 -4.70 16.14
CA PHE A 33 5.14 -5.22 17.28
C PHE A 33 5.62 -4.63 18.62
N PRO A 34 4.71 -4.21 19.53
CA PRO A 34 3.25 -4.30 19.47
C PRO A 34 2.55 -3.12 18.78
N HIS A 35 3.30 -2.11 18.33
CA HIS A 35 2.81 -0.87 17.70
C HIS A 35 2.59 -1.05 16.19
N LEU A 36 1.62 -1.90 15.84
CA LEU A 36 1.30 -2.20 14.45
C LEU A 36 0.81 -0.96 13.69
N PRO A 37 1.14 -0.84 12.39
CA PRO A 37 0.72 0.28 11.56
C PRO A 37 -0.80 0.29 11.31
N LEU A 38 -1.32 1.45 10.91
CA LEU A 38 -2.69 1.60 10.44
C LEU A 38 -2.88 0.87 9.10
N THR A 39 -4.13 0.49 8.80
CA THR A 39 -4.50 -0.17 7.54
C THR A 39 -4.04 0.63 6.31
N ASP A 40 -4.22 1.94 6.32
CA ASP A 40 -3.81 2.80 5.19
C ASP A 40 -2.29 2.79 4.98
N VAL A 41 -1.51 2.73 6.07
CA VAL A 41 -0.04 2.64 6.00
C VAL A 41 0.38 1.29 5.41
N LEU A 42 -0.31 0.21 5.75
CA LEU A 42 -0.06 -1.10 5.15
C LEU A 42 -0.41 -1.12 3.67
N PHE A 43 -1.53 -0.53 3.30
CA PHE A 43 -1.95 -0.43 1.91
C PHE A 43 -0.94 0.37 1.08
N LEU A 44 -0.58 1.57 1.53
CA LEU A 44 0.45 2.40 0.89
C LEU A 44 1.79 1.66 0.79
N GLY A 45 2.18 0.95 1.86
CA GLY A 45 3.39 0.13 1.86
C GLY A 45 3.38 -0.95 0.78
N ARG A 46 2.25 -1.63 0.57
CA ARG A 46 2.11 -2.64 -0.51
C ARG A 46 2.17 -2.01 -1.90
N VAL A 47 1.56 -0.84 -2.08
CA VAL A 47 1.65 -0.10 -3.34
C VAL A 47 3.10 0.27 -3.63
N ILE A 48 3.81 0.82 -2.65
CA ILE A 48 5.23 1.18 -2.74
C ILE A 48 6.11 -0.03 -3.04
N ASP A 49 5.93 -1.15 -2.33
CA ASP A 49 6.69 -2.38 -2.58
C ASP A 49 6.49 -2.88 -4.01
N LYS A 50 5.26 -2.84 -4.54
CA LYS A 50 4.97 -3.24 -5.93
C LYS A 50 5.58 -2.29 -6.95
N LEU A 51 5.55 -0.97 -6.70
CA LEU A 51 6.19 0.03 -7.56
C LEU A 51 7.71 -0.17 -7.60
N ASN A 52 8.33 -0.36 -6.43
CA ASN A 52 9.77 -0.64 -6.32
C ASN A 52 10.15 -1.94 -7.05
N PHE A 53 9.34 -2.99 -6.90
CA PHE A 53 9.54 -4.26 -7.61
C PHE A 53 9.52 -4.05 -9.14
N MET A 54 8.55 -3.30 -9.67
CA MET A 54 8.46 -3.01 -11.10
C MET A 54 9.61 -2.14 -11.59
N GLN A 55 10.07 -1.18 -10.79
CA GLN A 55 11.25 -0.37 -11.15
C GLN A 55 12.53 -1.22 -11.25
N GLN A 56 12.68 -2.23 -10.38
CA GLN A 56 13.86 -3.10 -10.34
C GLN A 56 13.82 -4.25 -11.38
N HIS A 57 12.63 -4.72 -11.75
CA HIS A 57 12.47 -5.94 -12.55
C HIS A 57 11.68 -5.73 -13.84
N GLY A 58 11.21 -4.52 -14.14
CA GLY A 58 10.33 -4.23 -15.26
C GLY A 58 8.93 -4.86 -15.12
N HIS A 59 8.20 -4.91 -16.23
CA HIS A 59 6.79 -5.35 -16.28
C HIS A 59 6.61 -6.89 -16.27
N THR A 60 7.39 -7.60 -15.48
CA THR A 60 7.42 -9.09 -15.44
C THR A 60 6.13 -9.75 -14.97
N ARG A 61 5.25 -9.02 -14.27
CA ARG A 61 4.03 -9.56 -13.65
C ARG A 61 2.73 -8.95 -14.17
N GLN A 62 2.78 -8.20 -15.28
CA GLN A 62 1.60 -7.60 -15.94
C GLN A 62 0.68 -6.78 -15.01
N TYR A 63 1.19 -6.28 -13.87
CA TYR A 63 0.41 -5.50 -12.90
C TYR A 63 -0.23 -4.23 -13.48
N GLN A 64 0.32 -3.74 -14.60
CA GLN A 64 -0.08 -2.53 -15.30
C GLN A 64 -0.44 -2.83 -16.76
N ALA A 65 -1.00 -4.02 -17.04
CA ALA A 65 -1.28 -4.45 -18.41
C ALA A 65 -2.32 -3.57 -19.13
N GLN A 66 -3.32 -3.07 -18.41
CA GLN A 66 -4.36 -2.21 -18.98
C GLN A 66 -4.13 -0.72 -18.69
N ARG A 67 -3.68 -0.41 -17.48
CA ARG A 67 -3.46 0.97 -17.03
C ARG A 67 -2.21 1.04 -16.17
N GLU A 68 -1.39 2.05 -16.42
CA GLU A 68 -0.23 2.30 -15.58
C GLU A 68 -0.62 3.04 -14.31
N PHE A 69 0.14 2.84 -13.23
CA PHE A 69 -0.03 3.65 -12.01
C PHE A 69 0.22 5.14 -12.30
N ALA A 70 1.12 5.43 -13.25
CA ALA A 70 1.43 6.78 -13.70
C ALA A 70 0.20 7.52 -14.28
N ASP A 71 -0.77 6.79 -14.84
CA ASP A 71 -1.96 7.36 -15.47
C ASP A 71 -3.11 7.66 -14.48
N LEU A 72 -2.98 7.23 -13.22
CA LEU A 72 -4.02 7.49 -12.21
C LEU A 72 -4.18 9.00 -11.93
N MET A 73 -5.42 9.48 -11.84
CA MET A 73 -5.71 10.85 -11.41
C MET A 73 -5.19 11.07 -9.97
N SER A 74 -4.50 12.18 -9.73
CA SER A 74 -3.92 12.47 -8.42
C SER A 74 -4.52 13.70 -7.71
N HIS A 75 -5.10 14.65 -8.42
CA HIS A 75 -5.56 15.93 -7.84
C HIS A 75 -4.53 16.56 -6.88
N GLU A 76 -3.24 16.47 -7.21
CA GLU A 76 -2.15 16.92 -6.35
C GLU A 76 -2.23 18.43 -6.07
N ASP A 77 -2.61 19.24 -7.06
CA ASP A 77 -2.76 20.69 -6.90
C ASP A 77 -3.89 21.03 -5.92
N GLU A 78 -5.03 20.33 -6.00
CA GLU A 78 -6.16 20.51 -5.08
C GLU A 78 -5.84 20.02 -3.67
N VAL A 79 -5.03 18.98 -3.53
CA VAL A 79 -4.53 18.52 -2.22
C VAL A 79 -3.57 19.53 -1.63
N ARG A 80 -2.64 20.08 -2.43
CA ARG A 80 -1.67 21.11 -1.97
C ARG A 80 -2.33 22.41 -1.54
N ALA A 81 -3.41 22.79 -2.21
CA ALA A 81 -4.18 23.98 -1.88
C ALA A 81 -5.07 23.83 -0.62
N ASP A 82 -5.17 22.63 -0.06
CA ASP A 82 -6.03 22.30 1.09
C ASP A 82 -5.18 21.95 2.32
N ASP A 83 -5.10 22.90 3.27
CA ASP A 83 -4.32 22.75 4.50
C ASP A 83 -4.74 21.51 5.32
N ALA A 84 -6.03 21.16 5.35
CA ALA A 84 -6.49 20.00 6.11
C ALA A 84 -5.99 18.70 5.47
N LYS A 85 -6.02 18.61 4.14
CA LYS A 85 -5.48 17.44 3.42
C LYS A 85 -3.96 17.37 3.51
N MET A 86 -3.25 18.50 3.45
CA MET A 86 -1.80 18.53 3.64
C MET A 86 -1.40 18.08 5.06
N ASN A 87 -2.14 18.49 6.08
CA ASN A 87 -1.93 18.00 7.45
C ASN A 87 -2.16 16.49 7.57
N GLN A 88 -3.19 15.96 6.89
CA GLN A 88 -3.43 14.51 6.83
C GLN A 88 -2.29 13.77 6.13
N PHE A 89 -1.81 14.32 5.02
CA PHE A 89 -0.66 13.80 4.28
C PHE A 89 0.59 13.76 5.16
N ASP A 90 0.94 14.85 5.86
CA ASP A 90 2.13 14.90 6.71
C ASP A 90 2.03 13.87 7.85
N ALA A 91 0.86 13.75 8.49
CA ALA A 91 0.62 12.74 9.51
C ALA A 91 0.71 11.30 8.95
N MET A 92 0.31 11.07 7.70
CA MET A 92 0.43 9.78 7.03
C MET A 92 1.90 9.49 6.66
N TYR A 93 2.62 10.48 6.13
CA TYR A 93 4.03 10.38 5.77
C TYR A 93 4.87 9.99 6.98
N ASP A 94 4.67 10.62 8.14
CA ASP A 94 5.39 10.31 9.38
C ASP A 94 5.17 8.86 9.83
N LYS A 95 3.93 8.36 9.74
CA LYS A 95 3.60 6.97 10.09
C LYS A 95 4.19 5.99 9.08
N ALA A 96 4.11 6.31 7.80
CA ALA A 96 4.66 5.49 6.72
C ALA A 96 6.19 5.42 6.79
N GLN A 97 6.87 6.53 7.06
CA GLN A 97 8.33 6.58 7.20
C GLN A 97 8.83 5.64 8.31
N ARG A 98 8.14 5.60 9.45
CA ARG A 98 8.47 4.70 10.56
C ARG A 98 8.28 3.22 10.19
N PHE A 99 7.25 2.92 9.38
CA PHE A 99 6.96 1.55 8.98
C PHE A 99 7.87 1.08 7.83
N LEU A 100 8.05 1.89 6.78
CA LEU A 100 8.75 1.51 5.56
C LEU A 100 10.28 1.59 5.67
N THR A 101 10.80 2.42 6.58
CA THR A 101 12.24 2.56 6.86
C THR A 101 13.06 2.81 5.59
N CYS A 102 13.98 1.93 5.21
CA CYS A 102 14.82 2.06 4.02
C CYS A 102 14.06 1.89 2.69
N HIS A 103 12.80 1.45 2.72
CA HIS A 103 11.94 1.34 1.53
C HIS A 103 11.12 2.61 1.28
N MET A 104 11.26 3.63 2.14
CA MET A 104 10.52 4.88 2.01
C MET A 104 10.99 5.64 0.75
N PRO A 105 10.10 6.01 -0.19
CA PRO A 105 10.46 6.85 -1.31
C PRO A 105 10.69 8.31 -0.86
N SER A 106 11.11 9.19 -1.78
CA SER A 106 11.18 10.61 -1.47
C SER A 106 9.80 11.17 -1.05
N LYS A 107 9.78 12.24 -0.25
CA LYS A 107 8.52 12.84 0.23
C LYS A 107 7.59 13.24 -0.92
N GLU A 108 8.15 13.73 -2.02
CA GLU A 108 7.40 14.10 -3.22
C GLU A 108 6.81 12.86 -3.93
N GLN A 109 7.60 11.81 -4.13
CA GLN A 109 7.07 10.56 -4.69
C GLN A 109 6.00 9.93 -3.79
N PHE A 110 6.18 9.98 -2.47
CA PHE A 110 5.16 9.54 -1.52
C PHE A 110 3.89 10.37 -1.61
N PHE A 111 4.00 11.69 -1.82
CA PHE A 111 2.85 12.58 -2.03
C PHE A 111 2.04 12.19 -3.26
N THR A 112 2.71 11.98 -4.41
CA THR A 112 2.04 11.50 -5.62
C THR A 112 1.37 10.15 -5.41
N ILE A 113 2.03 9.21 -4.73
CA ILE A 113 1.45 7.89 -4.41
C ILE A 113 0.22 8.04 -3.52
N PHE A 114 0.34 8.80 -2.42
CA PHE A 114 -0.74 9.09 -1.48
C PHE A 114 -1.96 9.64 -2.23
N CYS A 115 -1.78 10.71 -3.00
CA CYS A 115 -2.83 11.37 -3.75
C CYS A 115 -3.54 10.42 -4.72
N LYS A 116 -2.79 9.69 -5.56
CA LYS A 116 -3.34 8.69 -6.48
C LYS A 116 -4.11 7.61 -5.75
N THR A 117 -3.60 7.11 -4.63
CA THR A 117 -4.27 6.06 -3.86
C THR A 117 -5.53 6.54 -3.14
N CYS A 118 -5.55 7.78 -2.65
CA CYS A 118 -6.74 8.37 -2.01
C CYS A 118 -7.93 8.47 -2.98
N ILE A 119 -7.68 8.76 -4.25
CA ILE A 119 -8.74 8.95 -5.25
C ILE A 119 -9.18 7.63 -5.88
N ASN A 120 -8.23 6.72 -6.11
CA ASN A 120 -8.46 5.55 -6.96
C ASN A 120 -8.58 4.24 -6.17
N SER A 121 -8.52 4.27 -4.84
CA SER A 121 -8.72 3.08 -4.02
C SER A 121 -10.19 2.69 -3.93
N HIS A 122 -10.42 1.39 -3.79
CA HIS A 122 -11.74 0.79 -3.66
C HIS A 122 -11.84 0.03 -2.35
N THR A 123 -12.92 0.25 -1.61
CA THR A 123 -13.26 -0.56 -0.45
C THR A 123 -13.77 -1.93 -0.88
N ILE A 124 -13.19 -2.99 -0.33
CA ILE A 124 -13.59 -4.37 -0.56
C ILE A 124 -14.60 -4.77 0.51
N HIS A 125 -15.71 -5.35 0.08
CA HIS A 125 -16.76 -5.85 0.96
C HIS A 125 -16.86 -7.38 0.88
N SER A 126 -17.24 -8.01 1.99
CA SER A 126 -17.64 -9.41 2.02
C SER A 126 -18.98 -9.62 1.30
N ASN A 127 -19.35 -10.88 1.08
CA ASN A 127 -20.68 -11.25 0.59
C ASN A 127 -21.83 -10.82 1.52
N SER A 128 -21.55 -10.57 2.80
CA SER A 128 -22.51 -10.05 3.77
C SER A 128 -22.56 -8.52 3.80
N GLY A 129 -21.80 -7.84 2.93
CA GLY A 129 -21.72 -6.38 2.87
C GLY A 129 -20.82 -5.74 3.93
N ALA A 130 -20.04 -6.53 4.69
CA ALA A 130 -19.08 -5.98 5.66
C ALA A 130 -17.80 -5.53 4.95
N GLU A 131 -17.28 -4.35 5.29
CA GLU A 131 -15.96 -3.91 4.81
C GLU A 131 -14.85 -4.82 5.36
N ILE A 132 -13.99 -5.33 4.47
CA ILE A 132 -12.91 -6.27 4.81
C ILE A 132 -11.51 -5.79 4.37
N GLY A 133 -11.42 -4.66 3.66
CA GLY A 133 -10.14 -4.08 3.26
C GLY A 133 -10.27 -3.09 2.12
N MET A 134 -9.13 -2.73 1.52
CA MET A 134 -9.08 -1.88 0.33
C MET A 134 -8.15 -2.45 -0.75
N ALA A 135 -8.40 -2.07 -1.98
CA ALA A 135 -7.60 -2.41 -3.15
C ALA A 135 -7.36 -1.18 -4.04
N LEU A 136 -6.28 -1.27 -4.82
CA LEU A 136 -6.07 -0.44 -5.99
C LEU A 136 -6.22 -1.35 -7.21
N ASP A 137 -7.18 -1.06 -8.08
CA ASP A 137 -7.40 -1.81 -9.32
C ASP A 137 -6.81 -1.02 -10.49
N LEU A 138 -5.97 -1.67 -11.30
CA LEU A 138 -5.38 -1.09 -12.51
C LEU A 138 -5.95 -1.71 -13.79
N GLY A 139 -7.07 -2.44 -13.70
CA GLY A 139 -7.67 -3.17 -14.79
C GLY A 139 -7.17 -4.62 -14.88
N LYS A 140 -7.82 -5.43 -15.73
CA LYS A 140 -7.62 -6.87 -15.88
C LYS A 140 -6.54 -7.28 -16.88
#